data_AF-A0ABC8RPV8-F1
#
_entry.id   AF-A0ABC8RPV8-F1
#
_cell.length_a   1.000
_cell.length_b   1.000
_cell.length_c   1.000
_cell.angle_alpha   90.00
_cell.angle_beta   90.00
_cell.angle_gamma   90.00
#
_symmetry.space_group_name_H-M   'P 1'
#
loop_
_entity.id
_entity.type
_entity.pdbx_description
1 polymer ?
#
loop_
_entity_poly.entity_id
_entity_poly.type
_entity_poly.pdbx_seq_one_letter_code
_entity_poly.pdbx_strand_id
1 'polypeptide(L)'
;MTENCIAVGLLFLQKPDWVFLFRSVYKTVPDCEPCRPLQRSPIEGFYLAGDYTKQKYLASMEGAVLSGKLCAQAIVQDYELLVNRGQRKLAETSLV
;
A
#
# COMPACT_ATOMS: atom_id res chain seq x y z
N MET A 1 4.41 13.89 -63.20
CA MET A 1 3.49 15.01 -62.90
C MET A 1 2.31 14.38 -62.16
N THR A 2 2.13 14.49 -60.85
CA THR A 2 2.53 15.54 -59.89
C THR A 2 2.68 14.93 -58.50
N GLU A 3 3.77 15.32 -57.85
CA GLU A 3 4.07 15.11 -56.45
C GLU A 3 3.19 15.98 -55.54
N ASN A 4 3.19 15.63 -54.25
CA ASN A 4 2.98 16.50 -53.10
C ASN A 4 1.57 17.10 -52.91
N CYS A 5 0.86 16.61 -51.88
CA CYS A 5 0.38 17.50 -50.83
C CYS A 5 -0.14 16.73 -49.59
N ILE A 6 0.56 16.96 -48.49
CA ILE A 6 0.04 17.10 -47.12
C ILE A 6 -0.08 15.80 -46.30
N ALA A 7 1.02 15.56 -45.60
CA ALA A 7 1.06 14.94 -44.29
C ALA A 7 0.06 15.59 -43.31
N VAL A 8 -0.99 14.84 -42.92
CA VAL A 8 -1.74 15.01 -41.67
C VAL A 8 -2.22 13.60 -41.28
N GLY A 9 -1.97 13.04 -40.11
CA GLY A 9 -1.18 13.48 -38.99
C GLY A 9 -0.98 12.27 -38.11
N LEU A 10 0.17 12.22 -37.46
CA LEU A 10 0.36 11.47 -36.22
C LEU A 10 0.16 9.95 -36.33
N LEU A 11 1.03 9.32 -37.13
CA LEU A 11 1.55 8.02 -36.73
C LEU A 11 2.37 8.24 -35.45
N PHE A 12 1.68 8.34 -34.31
CA PHE A 12 2.26 8.26 -32.98
C PHE A 12 2.79 6.83 -32.85
N LEU A 13 3.98 6.62 -33.39
CA LEU A 13 4.87 5.55 -33.00
C LEU A 13 5.36 5.93 -31.59
N GLN A 14 4.44 5.89 -30.63
CA GLN A 14 4.73 6.04 -29.21
C GLN A 14 5.72 4.93 -28.90
N LYS A 15 6.96 5.35 -28.57
CA LYS A 15 7.97 4.46 -28.01
C LYS A 15 7.28 3.66 -26.90
N PRO A 16 7.44 2.32 -26.83
CA PRO A 16 7.00 1.61 -25.64
C PRO A 16 7.80 2.17 -24.47
N ASP A 17 7.13 2.87 -23.56
CA ASP A 17 7.71 3.28 -22.29
C ASP A 17 7.82 2.03 -21.40
N TRP A 18 8.95 1.32 -21.52
CA TRP A 18 9.22 0.13 -20.73
C TRP A 18 9.44 0.51 -19.26
N VAL A 19 8.53 0.07 -18.40
CA VAL A 19 8.68 0.19 -16.94
C VAL A 19 8.97 -1.19 -16.36
N PHE A 20 10.24 -1.46 -16.05
CA PHE A 20 10.65 -2.71 -15.40
C PHE A 20 10.48 -2.61 -13.88
N LEU A 21 9.47 -3.29 -13.34
CA LEU A 21 9.26 -3.42 -11.90
C LEU A 21 9.76 -4.79 -11.43
N PHE A 22 11.03 -4.87 -11.03
CA PHE A 22 11.65 -6.12 -10.54
C PHE A 22 10.97 -6.71 -9.29
N ARG A 23 10.16 -5.93 -8.57
CA ARG A 23 9.50 -6.35 -7.32
C ARG A 23 8.13 -5.70 -7.13
N SER A 24 7.22 -5.87 -8.10
CA SER A 24 5.89 -5.22 -8.03
C SER A 24 4.95 -5.87 -7.00
N VAL A 25 4.82 -7.19 -7.04
CA VAL A 25 3.86 -7.95 -6.26
C VAL A 25 4.56 -9.14 -5.61
N TYR A 26 4.18 -9.47 -4.38
CA TYR A 26 4.71 -10.64 -3.72
C TYR A 26 4.35 -11.91 -4.48
N LYS A 27 5.34 -12.78 -4.70
CA LYS A 27 5.14 -14.06 -5.41
C LYS A 27 4.33 -14.99 -4.52
N THR A 28 3.10 -15.30 -4.91
CA THR A 28 2.24 -16.29 -4.23
C THR A 28 2.80 -17.70 -4.44
N VAL A 29 3.77 -18.08 -3.63
CA VAL A 29 4.25 -19.47 -3.51
C VAL A 29 3.30 -20.21 -2.54
N PRO A 30 3.06 -21.52 -2.71
CA PRO A 30 2.41 -22.30 -1.65
C PRO A 30 3.12 -22.08 -0.30
N ASP A 31 2.36 -21.98 0.79
CA ASP A 31 2.78 -21.61 2.17
C ASP A 31 3.05 -20.13 2.46
N CYS A 32 2.68 -19.20 1.57
CA CYS A 32 2.79 -17.77 1.83
C CYS A 32 1.65 -17.18 2.67
N GLU A 33 0.49 -17.82 2.72
CA GLU A 33 -0.67 -17.44 3.55
C GLU A 33 -0.35 -17.20 5.04
N PRO A 34 0.36 -18.10 5.76
CA PRO A 34 0.70 -17.89 7.17
C PRO A 34 1.71 -16.76 7.40
N CYS A 35 2.53 -16.45 6.40
CA CYS A 35 3.50 -15.36 6.46
C CYS A 35 2.88 -13.97 6.26
N ARG A 36 1.59 -13.89 5.91
CA ARG A 36 0.89 -12.60 5.73
C ARG A 36 0.64 -11.96 7.10
N PRO A 37 1.25 -10.80 7.40
CA PRO A 37 1.05 -10.14 8.69
C PRO A 37 -0.38 -9.61 8.79
N LEU A 38 -0.91 -9.62 10.01
CA LEU A 38 -2.14 -8.90 10.34
C LEU A 38 -1.88 -7.39 10.30
N GLN A 39 -2.95 -6.60 10.13
CA GLN A 39 -2.85 -5.14 10.08
C GLN A 39 -2.37 -4.55 11.41
N ARG A 40 -2.65 -5.23 12.53
CA ARG A 40 -2.13 -4.88 13.86
C ARG A 40 -0.85 -5.66 14.13
N SER A 41 0.24 -4.94 14.33
CA SER A 41 1.49 -5.54 14.76
C SER A 41 1.49 -5.78 16.28
N PRO A 42 2.38 -6.63 16.82
CA PRO A 42 2.55 -6.78 18.25
C PRO A 42 3.14 -5.53 18.93
N ILE A 43 3.59 -4.53 18.16
CA ILE A 43 4.12 -3.27 18.68
C ILE A 43 2.98 -2.26 18.77
N GLU A 44 2.74 -1.73 19.97
CA GLU A 44 1.69 -0.73 20.19
C GLU A 44 1.93 0.53 19.34
N GLY A 45 0.90 0.95 18.61
CA GLY A 45 0.96 2.09 17.70
C GLY A 45 1.65 1.84 16.35
N PHE A 46 2.01 0.59 16.05
CA PHE A 46 2.55 0.22 14.73
C PHE A 46 1.54 -0.65 13.97
N TYR A 47 1.10 -0.15 12.82
CA TYR A 47 0.10 -0.78 11.96
C TYR A 47 0.65 -0.96 10.55
N LEU A 48 0.24 -2.03 9.88
CA LEU A 48 0.65 -2.36 8.52
C LEU A 48 -0.56 -2.32 7.59
N ALA A 49 -0.40 -1.66 6.45
CA ALA A 49 -1.37 -1.64 5.36
C ALA A 49 -0.65 -2.00 4.05
N GLY A 50 -1.36 -2.69 3.16
CA GLY A 50 -0.85 -3.17 1.88
C GLY A 50 -1.50 -4.48 1.46
N ASP A 51 -1.44 -4.75 0.16
CA ASP A 51 -1.91 -5.97 -0.50
C ASP A 51 -1.26 -7.25 0.10
N TYR A 52 -0.02 -7.14 0.57
CA TYR A 52 0.74 -8.19 1.28
C TYR A 52 0.18 -8.54 2.67
N THR A 53 -0.62 -7.67 3.30
CA THR A 53 -1.22 -7.96 4.62
C THR A 53 -2.29 -9.05 4.51
N LYS A 54 -2.67 -9.67 5.62
CA LYS A 54 -3.64 -10.77 5.64
C LYS A 54 -5.05 -10.26 5.36
N GLN A 55 -5.56 -10.52 4.16
CA GLN A 55 -6.92 -10.18 3.73
C GLN A 55 -7.43 -11.13 2.64
N LYS A 56 -8.77 -11.16 2.46
CA LYS A 56 -9.50 -12.16 1.64
C LYS A 56 -9.20 -12.09 0.13
N TYR A 57 -8.76 -10.94 -0.37
CA TYR A 57 -8.48 -10.63 -1.77
C TYR A 57 -6.97 -10.47 -2.05
N LEU A 58 -6.19 -11.57 -2.13
CA LEU A 58 -4.78 -11.71 -2.59
C LEU A 58 -3.94 -10.43 -2.91
N ALA A 59 -2.98 -10.48 -3.84
CA ALA A 59 -2.25 -9.28 -4.25
C ALA A 59 -3.00 -8.58 -5.39
N SER A 60 -3.95 -7.72 -5.01
CA SER A 60 -4.83 -6.99 -5.93
C SER A 60 -5.02 -5.56 -5.44
N MET A 61 -5.45 -4.68 -6.35
CA MET A 61 -5.86 -3.31 -6.02
C MET A 61 -6.96 -3.30 -4.94
N GLU A 62 -7.91 -4.24 -5.02
CA GLU A 62 -8.96 -4.42 -3.99
C GLU A 62 -8.38 -4.84 -2.63
N GLY A 63 -7.36 -5.70 -2.65
CA GLY A 63 -6.65 -6.11 -1.44
C GLY A 63 -5.93 -4.95 -0.77
N ALA A 64 -5.32 -4.07 -1.57
CA ALA A 64 -4.68 -2.85 -1.08
C ALA A 64 -5.70 -1.91 -0.41
N VAL A 65 -6.83 -1.63 -1.07
CA VAL A 65 -7.88 -0.75 -0.52
C VAL A 65 -8.51 -1.35 0.73
N LEU A 66 -8.85 -2.64 0.71
CA LEU A 66 -9.43 -3.32 1.87
C LEU A 66 -8.46 -3.34 3.05
N SER A 67 -7.17 -3.58 2.80
CA SER A 67 -6.16 -3.56 3.86
C SER A 67 -6.04 -2.19 4.53
N GLY A 68 -6.14 -1.10 3.76
CA GLY A 68 -6.16 0.27 4.28
C GLY A 68 -7.38 0.53 5.15
N LYS A 69 -8.56 0.06 4.72
CA LYS A 69 -9.79 0.17 5.51
C LYS A 69 -9.69 -0.58 6.84
N LEU A 70 -9.17 -1.81 6.82
CA LEU A 70 -8.96 -2.61 8.03
C LEU A 70 -7.94 -1.97 8.97
N CYS A 71 -6.86 -1.40 8.42
CA CYS A 71 -5.87 -0.65 9.19
C CYS A 71 -6.49 0.57 9.88
N ALA A 72 -7.28 1.37 9.17
CA ALA A 72 -7.99 2.51 9.73
C ALA A 72 -8.97 2.09 10.85
N GLN A 73 -9.70 0.99 10.64
CA GLN A 73 -10.59 0.42 11.67
C GLN A 73 -9.82 0.00 12.92
N ALA A 74 -8.66 -0.63 12.77
CA ALA A 74 -7.82 -1.02 13.90
C ALA A 74 -7.31 0.20 14.69
N ILE A 75 -6.91 1.27 14.00
CA ILE A 75 -6.46 2.51 14.64
C ILE A 75 -7.59 3.16 15.44
N VAL A 76 -8.81 3.21 14.88
CA VAL A 76 -9.98 3.79 15.58
C VAL A 76 -10.36 2.97 16.82
N GLN A 77 -10.28 1.64 16.75
CA GLN A 77 -10.52 0.77 17.91
C GLN A 77 -9.49 0.99 19.02
N ASP A 78 -8.23 1.25 18.66
CA ASP A 78 -7.14 1.49 19.59
C ASP A 78 -6.99 2.96 20.01
N TYR A 79 -7.90 3.83 19.59
CA TYR A 79 -7.82 5.28 19.82
C TYR A 79 -7.57 5.64 21.29
N GLU A 80 -8.31 5.04 22.21
CA GLU A 80 -8.16 5.28 23.66
C GLU A 80 -6.77 4.90 24.18
N LEU A 81 -6.19 3.80 23.68
CA LEU A 81 -4.85 3.37 24.06
C LEU A 81 -3.78 4.33 23.51
N LEU A 82 -3.97 4.82 22.29
CA LEU A 82 -3.06 5.76 21.64
C LEU A 82 -3.07 7.14 22.31
N VAL A 83 -4.24 7.63 22.71
CA VAL A 83 -4.38 8.88 23.46
C VAL A 83 -3.67 8.79 24.82
N ASN A 84 -3.90 7.70 25.56
CA ASN A 84 -3.24 7.47 26.84
C ASN A 84 -1.71 7.40 26.73
N ARG A 85 -1.19 6.79 25.65
CA ARG A 85 0.25 6.79 25.35
C ARG A 85 0.78 8.21 25.10
N GLY A 86 0.05 9.02 24.33
CA GLY A 86 0.41 10.40 24.06
C GLY A 86 0.55 11.22 25.35
N GLN A 87 -0.37 11.05 26.28
CA GLN A 87 -0.33 11.73 27.59
C GLN A 87 0.86 11.29 28.45
N ARG A 88 1.17 9.97 28.51
CA ARG A 88 2.36 9.49 29.24
C ARG A 88 3.65 10.06 28.69
N LYS A 89 3.78 10.10 27.35
CA LYS A 89 4.98 10.64 26.69
C LYS A 89 5.17 12.13 26.98
N LEU A 90 4.09 12.91 27.02
CA LEU A 90 4.11 14.33 27.39
C LEU A 90 4.46 14.52 28.87
N ALA A 91 3.92 13.68 29.76
CA ALA A 91 4.23 13.73 31.19
C ALA A 91 5.70 13.37 31.48
N GLU A 92 6.25 12.35 30.81
CA GLU A 92 7.67 11.97 30.92
C GLU A 92 8.61 13.07 30.40
N THR A 93 8.24 13.73 29.29
CA THR A 93 9.06 14.83 28.73
C THR A 93 9.06 16.07 29.62
N SER A 94 7.98 16.30 30.38
CA SER A 94 7.85 17.44 31.29
C SER A 94 8.62 17.27 32.61
N LEU A 95 9.14 16.07 32.89
CA LEU A 95 9.89 15.73 34.11
C LEU A 95 11.42 15.81 33.93
N VAL A 96 11.89 16.21 32.74
CA VAL A 96 13.32 16.43 32.40
C VAL A 96 13.55 17.91 32.20
#